data_AF-A0A3A4PRJ4-F1
#
_entry.id   AF-A0A3A4PRJ4-F1
#
_cell.length_a   1.000
_cell.length_b   1.000
_cell.length_c   1.000
_cell.angle_alpha   90.00
_cell.angle_beta   90.00
_cell.angle_gamma   90.00
#
_symmetry.space_group_name_H-M   'P 1'
#
loop_
_entity.id
_entity.type
_entity.pdbx_description
1 polymer ?
#
loop_
_entity_poly.entity_id
_entity_poly.type
_entity_poly.pdbx_seq_one_letter_code
_entity_poly.pdbx_strand_id
1 'polypeptide(L)' 'MKTKTFDCVKMKQQGAEQVQAKLEGKTRDEQLEYWRIQTEALLQRQEKLKKSITGSYSTDGSSYL' A
#
# COMPACT_ATOMS: atom_id res chain seq x y z
N MET A 1 -18.89 -8.86 8.36
CA MET A 1 -18.04 -7.88 7.66
C MET A 1 -17.98 -6.61 8.49
N LYS A 2 -16.79 -6.09 8.84
CA LYS A 2 -16.69 -4.79 9.51
C LYS A 2 -16.88 -3.70 8.47
N THR A 3 -17.95 -2.91 8.58
CA THR A 3 -18.19 -1.76 7.71
C THR A 3 -17.07 -0.75 7.92
N LYS A 4 -16.42 -0.33 6.83
CA LYS A 4 -15.43 0.75 6.89
C LYS A 4 -16.18 2.03 7.30
N THR A 5 -15.68 2.72 8.32
CA THR A 5 -16.30 3.95 8.85
C THR A 5 -15.97 5.19 8.02
N PHE A 6 -15.09 5.06 7.05
CA PHE A 6 -14.68 6.13 6.14
C PHE A 6 -15.27 5.91 4.75
N ASP A 7 -15.56 7.01 4.07
CA ASP A 7 -16.00 6.99 2.68
C ASP A 7 -14.85 6.52 1.77
N CYS A 8 -14.93 5.25 1.37
CA CYS A 8 -13.92 4.62 0.55
C CYS A 8 -13.88 5.18 -0.87
N VAL A 9 -15.00 5.69 -1.39
CA VAL A 9 -15.07 6.29 -2.73
C VAL A 9 -14.32 7.61 -2.72
N LYS A 10 -14.64 8.49 -1.74
CA LYS A 10 -13.94 9.77 -1.57
C LYS A 10 -12.44 9.57 -1.34
N MET A 11 -12.06 8.60 -0.51
CA MET A 11 -10.65 8.28 -0.28
C MET A 11 -9.94 7.84 -1.57
N LYS A 12 -10.59 7.02 -2.39
CA LYS A 12 -10.01 6.55 -3.67
C LYS A 12 -9.90 7.68 -4.69
N GLN A 13 -10.92 8.54 -4.77
CA GLN A 13 -10.91 9.72 -5.63
C GLN A 13 -9.74 10.65 -5.27
N GLN A 14 -9.59 11.00 -3.99
CA GLN A 14 -8.48 11.82 -3.52
C GLN A 14 -7.11 11.20 -3.83
N GLY A 15 -7.00 9.87 -3.72
CA GLY A 15 -5.78 9.16 -4.10
C GLY A 15 -5.47 9.26 -5.60
N ALA A 16 -6.49 9.13 -6.45
CA ALA A 16 -6.33 9.25 -7.90
C ALA A 16 -5.93 10.68 -8.31
N GLU A 17 -6.56 11.71 -7.73
CA GLU A 17 -6.22 13.12 -7.96
C GLU A 17 -4.75 13.42 -7.61
N GLN A 18 -4.27 12.90 -6.47
CA GLN A 18 -2.88 13.07 -6.07
C GLN A 18 -1.89 12.37 -7.01
N VAL A 19 -2.24 11.19 -7.53
CA VAL A 19 -1.41 10.50 -8.51
C VAL A 19 -1.38 11.28 -9.82
N GLN A 20 -2.53 11.75 -10.28
CA GLN A 20 -2.63 12.54 -11.51
C GLN A 20 -1.75 13.80 -11.43
N ALA A 21 -1.84 14.57 -10.35
CA ALA A 21 -1.01 15.76 -10.16
C ALA A 21 0.50 15.45 -10.12
N LYS A 22 0.90 14.27 -9.63
CA LYS A 22 2.31 13.84 -9.62
C LYS A 22 2.81 13.37 -10.98
N LEU A 23 1.91 12.93 -11.86
CA LEU A 23 2.24 12.46 -13.20
C LEU A 23 2.06 13.54 -14.28
N GLU A 24 1.38 14.63 -13.95
CA GLU A 24 1.16 15.76 -14.86
C GLU A 24 2.49 16.31 -15.39
N GLY A 25 2.55 16.55 -16.69
CA GLY A 25 3.75 17.03 -17.38
C GLY A 25 4.88 16.02 -17.53
N LYS A 26 4.78 14.80 -16.95
CA LYS A 26 5.79 13.76 -17.14
C LYS A 26 5.66 13.07 -18.48
N THR A 27 6.79 12.83 -19.13
CA THR A 27 6.90 11.91 -20.26
C THR A 27 6.60 10.48 -19.82
N ARG A 28 6.33 9.60 -20.79
CA ARG A 28 6.03 8.18 -20.52
C ARG A 28 7.11 7.49 -19.70
N ASP A 29 8.38 7.75 -20.01
CA ASP A 29 9.50 7.10 -19.31
C ASP A 29 9.63 7.60 -17.88
N GLU A 30 9.39 8.90 -17.63
CA GLU A 30 9.36 9.47 -16.29
C GLU A 30 8.17 8.95 -15.46
N GLN A 31 7.02 8.69 -16.10
CA GLN A 31 5.89 8.06 -15.43
C GLN A 31 6.22 6.61 -15.04
N LEU A 32 6.87 5.86 -15.94
CA LEU A 32 7.31 4.49 -15.66
C LEU A 32 8.31 4.44 -14.51
N GLU A 33 9.28 5.36 -14.49
CA GLU A 33 10.26 5.45 -13.41
C GLU A 33 9.60 5.84 -12.07
N TYR A 34 8.63 6.76 -12.10
CA TYR A 34 7.82 7.07 -10.92
C TYR A 34 7.15 5.80 -10.36
N TRP A 35 6.52 5.00 -11.21
CA TRP A 35 5.86 3.77 -10.76
C TRP A 35 6.83 2.73 -10.25
N ARG A 36 8.03 2.61 -10.85
CA ARG A 36 9.09 1.73 -10.39
C ARG A 36 9.52 2.07 -8.95
N ILE A 37 9.85 3.34 -8.70
CA ILE A 37 10.28 3.83 -7.38
C ILE A 37 9.18 3.62 -6.33
N GLN A 38 7.94 3.99 -6.65
CA GLN A 38 6.84 3.88 -5.69
C GLN A 38 6.51 2.41 -5.35
N THR A 39 6.64 1.51 -6.33
CA THR A 39 6.45 0.08 -6.11
C THR A 39 7.55 -0.48 -5.21
N GLU A 40 8.81 -0.10 -5.44
CA GLU A 40 9.93 -0.51 -4.61
C GLU A 40 9.74 -0.07 -3.14
N ALA A 41 9.36 1.18 -2.92
CA ALA A 41 9.07 1.71 -1.59
C ALA A 41 7.92 0.97 -0.89
N LEU A 42 6.85 0.63 -1.64
CA LEU A 42 5.73 -0.15 -1.12
C LEU A 42 6.18 -1.56 -0.69
N LEU A 43 6.94 -2.24 -1.54
CA LEU A 43 7.46 -3.59 -1.25
C LEU A 43 8.34 -3.57 0.01
N GLN A 44 9.26 -2.62 0.12
CA GLN A 44 10.09 -2.46 1.32
C GLN A 44 9.24 -2.26 2.59
N ARG A 45 8.16 -1.47 2.52
CA ARG A 45 7.24 -1.28 3.64
C ARG A 45 6.49 -2.56 4.00
N GLN A 46 6.01 -3.29 3.00
CA GLN A 46 5.34 -4.57 3.20
C GLN A 46 6.27 -5.61 3.83
N GLU A 47 7.52 -5.68 3.40
CA GLU A 47 8.52 -6.59 3.99
C GLU A 47 8.84 -6.24 5.44
N LYS A 48 8.96 -4.95 5.77
CA LYS A 48 9.10 -4.50 7.17
C LYS A 48 7.90 -4.91 8.02
N LEU A 49 6.68 -4.72 7.50
CA LEU A 49 5.44 -5.13 8.17
C LEU A 49 5.40 -6.65 8.39
N LYS A 50 5.71 -7.45 7.37
CA LYS A 50 5.77 -8.92 7.49
C LYS A 50 6.76 -9.33 8.60
N LYS A 51 7.96 -8.76 8.62
CA LYS A 51 8.96 -9.04 9.68
C LYS A 51 8.45 -8.68 11.07
N SER A 52 7.75 -7.55 11.22
CA SER A 52 7.16 -7.17 12.51
C SER A 52 6.01 -8.08 12.95
N ILE A 53 5.24 -8.63 12.00
CA ILE A 53 4.11 -9.54 12.28
C ILE A 53 4.63 -10.95 12.57
N THR A 54 5.64 -11.43 11.83
CA THR A 54 6.23 -12.76 12.05
C THR A 54 7.01 -12.83 13.37
N GLY A 55 7.59 -11.71 13.83
CA GLY A 55 8.24 -11.62 15.15
C GLY A 55 7.29 -11.62 16.36
N SER A 56 5.97 -11.54 16.15
CA SER A 56 4.97 -11.52 17.23
C SER A 56 4.22 -12.85 17.44
N TYR A 57 4.60 -13.93 16.74
CA TYR A 57 4.04 -15.26 16.97
C TYR A 57 4.99 -16.14 17.79
N SER A 58 5.09 -15.84 19.09
CA SER A 58 5.41 -16.83 20.13
C SER A 58 4.31 -16.73 21.18
N THR A 59 3.68 -17.89 21.47
CA THR A 59 2.60 -18.19 22.45
C THR A 59 1.31 -17.38 22.22
N ASP A 60 0.20 -17.92 21.70
CA ASP A 60 -0.52 -19.11 22.18
C ASP A 60 -1.33 -19.81 21.08
N GLY A 61 -1.50 -21.11 21.28
CA GLY A 61 -2.07 -22.03 20.31
C GLY A 61 -3.51 -21.73 19.89
N SER A 62 -3.76 -21.94 18.60
CA SER A 62 -5.03 -22.47 18.11
C SER A 62 -4.74 -23.20 16.80
N SER A 63 -4.41 -24.48 16.92
CA SER A 63 -4.41 -25.44 15.82
C SER A 63 -5.85 -25.57 15.33
N TYR A 64 -6.12 -25.17 14.09
CA TYR A 64 -7.37 -25.54 13.42
C TYR A 64 -7.21 -26.99 12.94
N LEU A 65 -7.74 -27.92 13.72
CA LEU A 65 -8.30 -29.18 13.21
C LEU A 65 -9.73 -28.92 12.76
#